data_AF-A0A3B1E1I5-F1
#
_entry.id   AF-A0A3B1E1I5-F1
#
_cell.length_a   1.000
_cell.length_b   1.000
_cell.length_c   1.000
_cell.angle_alpha   90.00
_cell.angle_beta   90.00
_cell.angle_gamma   90.00
#
_symmetry.space_group_name_H-M   'P 1'
#
loop_
_entity.id
_entity.type
_entity.pdbx_description
1 polymer ?
#
loop_
_entity_poly.entity_id
_entity_poly.type
_entity_poly.pdbx_seq_one_letter_code
_entity_poly.pdbx_strand_id
1 'polypeptide(L)'
;MRLIGNKTHGDLAEIAIAEFFNQYMYDFRSVHVGKDLYRAKSREEDITIINEITEIEFPVSLKAYGDGPLQLSTDKTFSMFPRLEQEGTEITKSSAIAKVFSAPAFTDFTGINVLPLIYDEKKQRCNILVFDYVRAKNATVRILRIDAGSGRKHPVYRFFDADEDFICEVRYGGATANALQRGLWTHTKNALKYFESVTEGWIDYSHNYVLVKLFSHALISSEVGHKKALENVKEDIKTLKKSSGI
;
A
#
# COMPACT_ATOMS: atom_id res chain seq x y z
N MET A 1 -1.30 -24.69 3.88
CA MET A 1 -0.24 -23.74 3.45
C MET A 1 -0.55 -22.98 2.16
N ARG A 2 -1.40 -23.45 1.23
CA ARG A 2 -1.63 -22.74 -0.05
C ARG A 2 -2.18 -21.30 0.09
N LEU A 3 -2.94 -21.02 1.16
CA LEU A 3 -3.44 -19.68 1.50
C LEU A 3 -2.35 -18.73 2.03
N ILE A 4 -1.31 -19.26 2.67
CA ILE A 4 -0.09 -18.52 3.08
C ILE A 4 0.98 -18.84 2.03
N GLY A 5 0.74 -18.38 0.81
CA GLY A 5 1.43 -18.87 -0.40
C GLY A 5 2.64 -18.03 -0.81
N ASN A 6 3.84 -18.55 -0.49
CA ASN A 6 5.16 -18.21 -1.06
C ASN A 6 5.62 -16.74 -1.00
N LYS A 7 4.86 -15.80 -0.42
CA LYS A 7 5.31 -14.41 -0.24
C LYS A 7 5.59 -14.09 1.22
N THR A 8 6.86 -13.85 1.46
CA THR A 8 7.46 -13.21 2.64
C THR A 8 6.69 -11.96 3.07
N HIS A 9 6.50 -11.77 4.38
CA HIS A 9 5.93 -10.61 5.11
C HIS A 9 4.50 -10.14 4.72
N GLY A 10 4.17 -9.99 3.43
CA GLY A 10 2.87 -9.52 2.94
C GLY A 10 1.71 -10.44 3.30
N ASP A 11 1.82 -11.76 3.05
CA ASP A 11 0.75 -12.71 3.36
C ASP A 11 0.45 -12.75 4.88
N LEU A 12 1.46 -12.53 5.74
CA LEU A 12 1.28 -12.44 7.20
C LEU A 12 0.64 -11.11 7.63
N ALA A 13 1.02 -10.00 6.98
CA ALA A 13 0.40 -8.70 7.22
C ALA A 13 -1.07 -8.70 6.80
N GLU A 14 -1.40 -9.35 5.69
CA GLU A 14 -2.78 -9.57 5.23
C GLU A 14 -3.61 -10.25 6.32
N ILE A 15 -3.12 -11.39 6.84
CA ILE A 15 -3.77 -12.15 7.94
C ILE A 15 -3.93 -11.28 9.18
N ALA A 16 -2.84 -10.67 9.66
CA ALA A 16 -2.86 -9.91 10.90
C ALA A 16 -3.80 -8.70 10.84
N ILE A 17 -3.83 -7.97 9.73
CA ILE A 17 -4.65 -6.76 9.59
C ILE A 17 -6.13 -7.12 9.47
N ALA A 18 -6.51 -8.14 8.70
CA ALA A 18 -7.93 -8.52 8.63
C ALA A 18 -8.45 -9.00 10.00
N GLU A 19 -7.65 -9.78 10.73
CA GLU A 19 -7.99 -10.19 12.09
C GLU A 19 -8.05 -8.99 13.03
N PHE A 20 -7.17 -8.00 12.90
CA PHE A 20 -7.27 -6.78 13.68
C PHE A 20 -8.64 -6.09 13.49
N PHE A 21 -9.08 -5.90 12.24
CA PHE A 21 -10.40 -5.33 11.97
C PHE A 21 -11.52 -6.18 12.60
N ASN A 22 -11.53 -7.48 12.34
CA ASN A 22 -12.55 -8.39 12.89
C ASN A 22 -12.58 -8.42 14.42
N GLN A 23 -11.44 -8.20 15.08
CA GLN A 23 -11.34 -8.31 16.53
C GLN A 23 -11.58 -7.00 17.27
N TYR A 24 -11.20 -5.86 16.68
CA TYR A 24 -11.13 -4.58 17.39
C TYR A 24 -11.99 -3.46 16.77
N MET A 25 -12.54 -3.65 15.57
CA MET A 25 -13.36 -2.63 14.89
C MET A 25 -14.81 -3.08 14.81
N TYR A 26 -15.61 -2.84 15.86
CA TYR A 26 -16.94 -3.44 16.05
C TYR A 26 -17.93 -3.26 14.88
N ASP A 27 -17.92 -2.11 14.21
CA ASP A 27 -18.84 -1.83 13.09
C ASP A 27 -18.29 -2.34 11.75
N PHE A 28 -17.19 -3.08 11.76
CA PHE A 28 -16.48 -3.50 10.57
C PHE A 28 -16.10 -4.98 10.63
N ARG A 29 -16.28 -5.67 9.51
CA ARG A 29 -15.66 -6.97 9.26
C ARG A 29 -14.66 -6.87 8.13
N SER A 30 -13.61 -7.67 8.17
CA SER A 30 -12.63 -7.79 7.09
C SER A 30 -12.57 -9.23 6.59
N VAL A 31 -12.54 -9.39 5.27
CA VAL A 31 -12.37 -10.69 4.61
C VAL A 31 -11.07 -10.72 3.82
N HIS A 32 -10.40 -11.87 3.87
CA HIS A 32 -9.25 -12.14 3.00
C HIS A 32 -9.73 -12.41 1.58
N VAL A 33 -9.19 -11.66 0.63
CA VAL A 33 -9.54 -11.82 -0.79
C VAL A 33 -8.54 -12.77 -1.46
N GLY A 34 -7.26 -12.69 -1.09
CA GLY A 34 -6.22 -13.57 -1.59
C GLY A 34 -5.99 -13.52 -3.11
N LYS A 35 -4.96 -14.23 -3.58
CA LYS A 35 -4.53 -14.20 -5.00
C LYS A 35 -5.49 -14.92 -5.96
N ASP A 36 -6.39 -15.77 -5.48
CA ASP A 36 -7.29 -16.54 -6.35
C ASP A 36 -8.45 -15.67 -6.90
N LEU A 37 -8.86 -14.63 -6.18
CA LEU A 37 -9.83 -13.63 -6.65
C LEU A 37 -9.19 -12.53 -7.53
N TYR A 38 -7.85 -12.38 -7.50
CA TYR A 38 -7.09 -11.39 -8.29
C TYR A 38 -7.23 -11.58 -9.81
N ARG A 39 -7.46 -12.82 -10.28
CA ARG A 39 -7.59 -13.11 -11.74
C ARG A 39 -8.92 -12.66 -12.34
N ALA A 40 -9.92 -12.35 -11.50
CA ALA A 40 -11.27 -12.01 -11.94
C ALA A 40 -11.67 -10.53 -11.72
N LYS A 41 -10.84 -9.73 -11.02
CA LYS A 41 -11.20 -8.36 -10.62
C LYS A 41 -10.39 -7.27 -11.35
N SER A 42 -11.02 -6.10 -11.53
CA SER A 42 -10.45 -4.93 -12.22
C SER A 42 -9.38 -4.19 -11.40
N ARG A 43 -9.36 -4.33 -10.07
CA ARG A 43 -8.51 -3.56 -9.13
C ARG A 43 -7.63 -4.45 -8.26
N GLU A 44 -6.56 -3.87 -7.70
CA GLU A 44 -5.66 -4.55 -6.77
C GLU A 44 -6.23 -4.45 -5.34
N GLU A 45 -6.46 -5.60 -4.71
CA GLU A 45 -7.16 -5.75 -3.42
C GLU A 45 -6.60 -6.97 -2.70
N ASP A 46 -6.17 -6.79 -1.45
CA ASP A 46 -5.60 -7.85 -0.62
C ASP A 46 -6.60 -8.27 0.48
N ILE A 47 -7.32 -7.29 1.06
CA ILE A 47 -8.45 -7.49 1.97
C ILE A 47 -9.64 -6.60 1.57
N THR A 48 -10.85 -7.00 1.94
CA THR A 48 -12.05 -6.13 1.86
C THR A 48 -12.54 -5.85 3.27
N ILE A 49 -12.66 -4.58 3.64
CA ILE A 49 -13.31 -4.16 4.88
C ILE A 49 -14.76 -3.82 4.55
N ILE A 50 -15.70 -4.26 5.37
CA ILE A 50 -17.13 -4.13 5.14
C ILE A 50 -17.69 -3.50 6.40
N ASN A 51 -18.31 -2.32 6.26
CA ASN A 51 -19.03 -1.70 7.36
C ASN A 51 -20.35 -2.47 7.56
N GLU A 52 -20.54 -3.08 8.73
CA GLU A 52 -21.69 -3.96 9.00
C GLU A 52 -23.01 -3.18 9.16
N ILE A 53 -22.95 -1.86 9.35
CA ILE A 53 -24.14 -1.00 9.50
C ILE A 53 -24.62 -0.50 8.14
N THR A 54 -23.71 -0.04 7.29
CA THR A 54 -24.00 0.60 6.00
C THR A 54 -23.87 -0.34 4.80
N GLU A 55 -23.29 -1.53 5.01
CA GLU A 55 -22.94 -2.51 3.98
C GLU A 55 -21.94 -2.01 2.92
N ILE A 56 -21.32 -0.84 3.14
CA ILE A 56 -20.32 -0.29 2.23
C ILE A 56 -19.04 -1.13 2.32
N GLU A 57 -18.54 -1.55 1.15
CA GLU A 57 -17.28 -2.28 1.01
C GLU A 57 -16.12 -1.34 0.65
N PHE A 58 -15.01 -1.51 1.36
CA PHE A 58 -13.77 -0.79 1.17
C PHE A 58 -12.68 -1.78 0.77
N PRO A 59 -12.33 -1.85 -0.53
CA PRO A 59 -11.18 -2.63 -0.96
C PRO A 59 -9.90 -1.97 -0.44
N VAL A 60 -9.03 -2.77 0.18
CA VAL A 60 -7.73 -2.31 0.68
C VAL A 60 -6.64 -3.14 0.06
N SER A 61 -5.63 -2.45 -0.48
CA SER A 61 -4.38 -3.10 -0.84
C SER A 61 -3.35 -2.85 0.26
N LEU A 62 -2.86 -3.96 0.81
CA LEU A 62 -1.83 -3.98 1.83
C LEU A 62 -0.48 -4.12 1.15
N LYS A 63 0.43 -3.21 1.48
CA LYS A 63 1.76 -3.25 0.92
C LYS A 63 2.80 -3.06 2.00
N ALA A 64 3.86 -3.86 1.92
CA ALA A 64 5.02 -3.74 2.79
C ALA A 64 6.18 -3.16 1.96
N TYR A 65 6.72 -2.02 2.36
CA TYR A 65 7.84 -1.37 1.69
C TYR A 65 8.91 -0.92 2.68
N GLY A 66 10.16 -0.93 2.25
CA GLY A 66 11.22 -0.22 2.97
C GLY A 66 11.06 1.29 2.82
N ASP A 67 11.54 2.06 3.79
CA ASP A 67 11.53 3.53 3.73
C ASP A 67 12.33 4.06 2.52
N GLY A 68 11.62 4.56 1.50
CA GLY A 68 12.18 4.88 0.19
C GLY A 68 11.14 4.97 -0.93
N PRO A 69 11.50 4.54 -2.16
CA PRO A 69 10.58 4.53 -3.30
C PRO A 69 9.36 3.63 -3.06
N LEU A 70 8.18 4.19 -3.29
CA LEU A 70 6.89 3.53 -3.08
C LEU A 70 6.11 3.51 -4.39
N GLN A 71 5.64 2.34 -4.81
CA GLN A 71 4.69 2.24 -5.92
C GLN A 71 3.28 2.46 -5.37
N LEU A 72 2.63 3.53 -5.80
CA LEU A 72 1.23 3.81 -5.46
C LEU A 72 0.27 3.04 -6.37
N SER A 73 0.71 2.76 -7.61
CA SER A 73 -0.10 1.97 -8.53
C SER A 73 0.68 1.32 -9.66
N THR A 74 0.08 0.27 -10.22
CA THR A 74 0.52 -0.35 -11.47
C THR A 74 -0.28 0.21 -12.63
N ASP A 75 0.38 0.80 -13.63
CA ASP A 75 -0.25 1.16 -14.90
C ASP A 75 -0.50 -0.11 -15.74
N LYS A 76 -1.68 -0.71 -15.59
CA LYS A 76 -2.03 -1.96 -16.30
C LYS A 76 -2.26 -1.74 -17.80
N THR A 77 -2.78 -0.57 -18.17
CA THR A 77 -3.17 -0.22 -19.55
C THR A 77 -2.12 0.61 -20.27
N PHE A 78 -0.99 0.92 -19.61
CA PHE A 78 0.10 1.72 -20.18
C PHE A 78 -0.38 3.11 -20.63
N SER A 79 -1.30 3.72 -19.90
CA SER A 79 -2.04 4.91 -20.35
C SER A 79 -1.54 6.22 -19.71
N MET A 80 -0.89 6.17 -18.55
CA MET A 80 -0.47 7.39 -17.84
C MET A 80 0.68 8.10 -18.54
N PHE A 81 1.72 7.35 -18.90
CA PHE A 81 2.91 7.94 -19.51
C PHE A 81 2.59 8.55 -20.89
N PRO A 82 1.91 7.86 -21.82
CA PRO A 82 1.53 8.45 -23.11
C PRO A 82 0.60 9.64 -22.97
N ARG A 83 -0.28 9.65 -21.95
CA ARG A 83 -1.14 10.81 -21.67
C ARG A 83 -0.32 12.05 -21.31
N LEU A 84 0.76 11.90 -20.54
CA LEU A 84 1.66 13.00 -20.18
C LEU A 84 2.52 13.45 -21.37
N GLU A 85 2.92 12.52 -22.24
CA GLU A 85 3.67 12.86 -23.47
C GLU A 85 2.90 13.81 -24.39
N GLN A 86 1.56 13.75 -24.39
CA GLN A 86 0.72 14.67 -25.17
C GLN A 86 0.81 16.14 -24.71
N GLU A 87 1.24 16.40 -23.48
CA GLU A 87 1.37 17.75 -22.93
C GLU A 87 2.78 18.34 -23.12
N GLY A 88 3.76 17.51 -23.50
CA GLY A 88 5.14 17.92 -23.74
C GLY A 88 6.10 17.60 -22.59
N THR A 89 7.18 18.38 -22.49
CA THR A 89 8.28 18.15 -21.52
C THR A 89 8.04 18.86 -20.19
N GLU A 90 7.32 19.98 -20.17
CA GLU A 90 7.06 20.76 -18.97
C GLU A 90 5.63 21.30 -18.99
N ILE A 91 4.91 21.07 -17.89
CA ILE A 91 3.50 21.42 -17.72
C ILE A 91 3.39 22.30 -16.48
N THR A 92 3.15 23.59 -16.67
CA THR A 92 3.02 24.59 -15.59
C THR A 92 1.67 25.30 -15.58
N LYS A 93 0.89 25.19 -16.67
CA LYS A 93 -0.45 25.77 -16.74
C LYS A 93 -1.38 24.95 -15.86
N SER A 94 -1.98 25.58 -14.86
CA SER A 94 -2.96 24.98 -13.95
C SER A 94 -4.11 24.28 -14.69
N SER A 95 -4.58 24.85 -15.80
CA SER A 95 -5.61 24.22 -16.64
C SER A 95 -5.14 22.94 -17.35
N ALA A 96 -3.86 22.83 -17.72
CA ALA A 96 -3.29 21.61 -18.31
C ALA A 96 -3.07 20.54 -17.24
N ILE A 97 -2.56 20.92 -16.06
CA ILE A 97 -2.41 20.02 -14.91
C ILE A 97 -3.77 19.45 -14.47
N ALA A 98 -4.80 20.29 -14.40
CA ALA A 98 -6.16 19.82 -14.11
C ALA A 98 -6.66 18.80 -15.14
N LYS A 99 -6.38 19.02 -16.44
CA LYS A 99 -6.72 18.08 -17.53
C LYS A 99 -5.96 16.76 -17.46
N VAL A 100 -4.74 16.74 -16.91
CA VAL A 100 -3.99 15.51 -16.68
C VAL A 100 -4.69 14.69 -15.61
N PHE A 101 -4.96 15.27 -14.45
CA PHE A 101 -5.59 14.57 -13.34
C PHE A 101 -7.04 14.16 -13.59
N SER A 102 -7.75 14.85 -14.50
CA SER A 102 -9.10 14.46 -14.92
C SER A 102 -9.13 13.42 -16.03
N ALA A 103 -7.97 13.03 -16.58
CA ALA A 103 -7.92 12.05 -17.65
C ALA A 103 -8.24 10.64 -17.12
N PRO A 104 -8.92 9.79 -17.92
CA PRO A 104 -9.22 8.40 -17.51
C PRO A 104 -8.00 7.59 -17.09
N ALA A 105 -6.82 7.93 -17.63
CA ALA A 105 -5.56 7.31 -17.24
C ALA A 105 -5.21 7.51 -15.75
N PHE A 106 -5.79 8.53 -15.08
CA PHE A 106 -5.54 8.88 -13.68
C PHE A 106 -6.74 8.65 -12.75
N THR A 107 -7.92 8.28 -13.28
CA THR A 107 -9.15 8.15 -12.47
C THR A 107 -9.14 6.96 -11.52
N ASP A 108 -8.44 5.87 -11.85
CA ASP A 108 -8.36 4.71 -10.97
C ASP A 108 -7.58 5.01 -9.67
N PHE A 109 -6.82 6.11 -9.60
CA PHE A 109 -6.00 6.46 -8.42
C PHE A 109 -6.74 7.22 -7.34
N THR A 110 -7.89 7.83 -7.64
CA THR A 110 -8.71 8.47 -6.60
C THR A 110 -9.41 7.45 -5.70
N GLY A 111 -9.42 6.16 -6.08
CA GLY A 111 -10.20 5.12 -5.42
C GLY A 111 -9.41 3.98 -4.79
N ILE A 112 -8.07 4.04 -4.76
CA ILE A 112 -7.25 2.99 -4.15
C ILE A 112 -6.78 3.44 -2.77
N ASN A 113 -7.31 2.79 -1.74
CA ASN A 113 -6.79 2.88 -0.38
C ASN A 113 -5.56 1.96 -0.28
N VAL A 114 -4.40 2.48 -0.67
CA VAL A 114 -3.12 1.81 -0.38
C VAL A 114 -2.81 2.08 1.09
N LEU A 115 -2.66 1.02 1.87
CA LEU A 115 -2.18 1.07 3.25
C LEU A 115 -0.75 0.50 3.27
N PRO A 116 0.26 1.31 2.92
CA PRO A 116 1.64 0.85 2.94
C PRO A 116 2.17 0.89 4.37
N LEU A 117 2.56 -0.28 4.87
CA LEU A 117 3.39 -0.42 6.05
C LEU A 117 4.84 -0.21 5.63
N ILE A 118 5.41 0.89 6.11
CA ILE A 118 6.75 1.34 5.80
C ILE A 118 7.69 0.92 6.93
N TYR A 119 8.76 0.23 6.60
CA TYR A 119 9.76 -0.21 7.56
C TYR A 119 11.09 0.51 7.36
N ASP A 120 11.65 1.03 8.44
CA ASP A 120 13.03 1.47 8.53
C ASP A 120 13.81 0.39 9.28
N GLU A 121 14.21 -0.65 8.54
CA GLU A 121 14.88 -1.85 9.09
C GLU A 121 16.13 -1.50 9.90
N LYS A 122 16.88 -0.47 9.48
CA LYS A 122 18.10 -0.03 10.17
C LYS A 122 17.81 0.49 11.56
N LYS A 123 16.65 1.11 11.75
CA LYS A 123 16.21 1.66 13.04
C LYS A 123 15.15 0.81 13.73
N GLN A 124 14.79 -0.33 13.15
CA GLN A 124 13.80 -1.27 13.67
C GLN A 124 12.47 -0.59 14.04
N ARG A 125 11.95 0.21 13.11
CA ARG A 125 10.69 0.94 13.30
C ARG A 125 9.81 0.87 12.07
N CYS A 126 8.52 0.99 12.25
CA CYS A 126 7.55 0.97 11.17
C CYS A 126 6.53 2.11 11.29
N ASN A 127 5.86 2.43 10.20
CA ASN A 127 4.81 3.44 10.14
C ASN A 127 3.81 3.06 9.05
N ILE A 128 2.51 3.27 9.29
CA ILE A 128 1.48 3.12 8.26
C ILE A 128 1.21 4.50 7.66
N LEU A 129 1.63 4.70 6.42
CA LEU A 129 1.57 6.00 5.74
C LEU A 129 0.55 6.00 4.60
N VAL A 130 -0.57 6.68 4.75
CA VAL A 130 -1.57 6.81 3.69
C VAL A 130 -1.22 8.02 2.81
N PHE A 131 -1.09 7.80 1.49
CA PHE A 131 -0.80 8.89 0.55
C PHE A 131 -2.05 9.74 0.30
N ASP A 132 -2.00 11.02 0.65
CA ASP A 132 -3.09 11.98 0.45
C ASP A 132 -3.09 12.49 -0.99
N TYR A 133 -3.79 11.75 -1.86
CA TYR A 133 -3.90 12.08 -3.28
C TYR A 133 -4.54 13.45 -3.51
N VAL A 134 -5.51 13.85 -2.67
CA VAL A 134 -6.21 15.13 -2.82
C VAL A 134 -5.24 16.28 -2.55
N ARG A 135 -4.47 16.20 -1.47
CA ARG A 135 -3.41 17.17 -1.15
C ARG A 135 -2.33 17.20 -2.23
N ALA A 136 -1.84 16.04 -2.66
CA ALA A 136 -0.83 15.94 -3.72
C ALA A 136 -1.29 16.58 -5.03
N LYS A 137 -2.54 16.30 -5.45
CA LYS A 137 -3.16 16.89 -6.64
C LYS A 137 -3.28 18.41 -6.51
N ASN A 138 -3.79 18.90 -5.40
CA ASN A 138 -4.01 20.33 -5.19
C ASN A 138 -2.70 21.12 -5.07
N ALA A 139 -1.64 20.49 -4.56
CA ALA A 139 -0.33 21.12 -4.42
C ALA A 139 0.48 21.13 -5.73
N THR A 140 0.16 20.27 -6.70
CA THR A 140 0.93 20.18 -7.96
C THR A 140 0.81 21.46 -8.78
N VAL A 141 1.93 22.17 -8.99
CA VAL A 141 1.99 23.35 -9.88
C VAL A 141 2.87 23.13 -11.11
N ARG A 142 3.69 22.07 -11.10
CA ARG A 142 4.64 21.78 -12.17
C ARG A 142 4.78 20.28 -12.38
N ILE A 143 4.74 19.84 -13.63
CA ILE A 143 5.06 18.47 -14.04
C ILE A 143 6.19 18.56 -15.06
N LEU A 144 7.30 17.86 -14.79
CA LEU A 144 8.51 17.92 -15.60
C LEU A 144 8.93 16.53 -16.06
N ARG A 145 9.16 16.37 -17.35
CA ARG A 145 9.79 15.20 -17.94
C ARG A 145 11.29 15.22 -17.61
N ILE A 146 11.74 14.14 -16.99
CA ILE A 146 13.14 13.86 -16.72
C ILE A 146 13.57 12.69 -17.60
N ASP A 147 14.46 12.94 -18.56
CA ASP A 147 14.98 11.92 -19.45
C ASP A 147 15.96 10.96 -18.75
N ALA A 148 16.42 9.94 -19.47
CA ALA A 148 17.40 8.97 -18.97
C ALA A 148 18.74 9.65 -18.62
N GLY A 149 19.37 9.22 -17.52
CA GLY A 149 20.58 9.86 -16.96
C GLY A 149 20.69 9.64 -15.45
N SER A 150 21.86 9.93 -14.85
CA SER A 150 22.10 9.83 -13.39
C SER A 150 21.68 8.49 -12.76
N GLY A 151 21.95 7.38 -13.46
CA GLY A 151 21.59 6.02 -13.02
C GLY A 151 20.19 5.54 -13.42
N ARG A 152 19.37 6.39 -14.05
CA ARG A 152 18.02 6.06 -14.50
C ARG A 152 17.99 5.68 -15.99
N LYS A 153 17.44 4.50 -16.29
CA LYS A 153 17.37 3.94 -17.66
C LYS A 153 16.19 4.45 -18.51
N HIS A 154 15.11 4.90 -17.88
CA HIS A 154 13.88 5.27 -18.57
C HIS A 154 13.39 6.66 -18.12
N PRO A 155 12.77 7.44 -19.01
CA PRO A 155 12.24 8.74 -18.65
C PRO A 155 11.11 8.62 -17.62
N VAL A 156 10.91 9.68 -16.84
CA VAL A 156 9.77 9.81 -15.92
C VAL A 156 9.18 11.19 -16.03
N TYR A 157 7.94 11.34 -15.59
CA TYR A 157 7.35 12.64 -15.32
C TYR A 157 7.28 12.85 -13.81
N ARG A 158 7.97 13.87 -13.30
CA ARG A 158 7.95 14.23 -11.87
C ARG A 158 6.99 15.38 -11.62
N PHE A 159 6.27 15.30 -10.51
CA PHE A 159 5.28 16.25 -10.06
C PHE A 159 5.89 17.03 -8.90
N PHE A 160 5.77 18.36 -8.96
CA PHE A 160 6.33 19.28 -8.00
C PHE A 160 5.29 20.28 -7.53
N ASP A 161 5.43 20.72 -6.29
CA ASP A 161 4.65 21.82 -5.74
C ASP A 161 5.31 23.19 -5.97
N ALA A 162 4.71 24.22 -5.36
CA ALA A 162 5.15 25.61 -5.45
C ALA A 162 6.55 25.85 -4.85
N ASP A 163 7.00 24.99 -3.95
CA ASP A 163 8.31 25.07 -3.30
C ASP A 163 9.37 24.22 -4.05
N GLU A 164 9.02 23.70 -5.23
CA GLU A 164 9.81 22.74 -6.02
C GLU A 164 10.06 21.39 -5.32
N ASP A 165 9.28 21.07 -4.28
CA ASP A 165 9.39 19.80 -3.58
C ASP A 165 8.74 18.66 -4.38
N PHE A 166 9.35 17.49 -4.29
CA PHE A 166 8.89 16.28 -4.98
C PHE A 166 7.59 15.75 -4.36
N ILE A 167 6.58 15.52 -5.20
CA ILE A 167 5.30 14.91 -4.80
C ILE A 167 5.26 13.43 -5.20
N CYS A 168 5.36 13.17 -6.50
CA CYS A 168 5.26 11.84 -7.10
C CYS A 168 5.90 11.83 -8.49
N GLU A 169 6.01 10.65 -9.09
CA GLU A 169 6.44 10.48 -10.47
C GLU A 169 5.67 9.38 -11.19
N VAL A 170 5.39 9.60 -12.47
CA VAL A 170 4.94 8.55 -13.38
C VAL A 170 6.16 7.98 -14.07
N ARG A 171 6.43 6.69 -13.81
CA ARG A 171 7.56 5.98 -14.42
C ARG A 171 7.15 5.35 -15.74
N TYR A 172 8.00 5.51 -16.76
CA TYR A 172 7.81 4.84 -18.03
C TYR A 172 7.84 3.32 -17.85
N GLY A 173 6.83 2.67 -18.41
CA GLY A 173 6.93 1.26 -18.74
C GLY A 173 6.37 1.03 -20.13
N GLY A 174 7.22 0.89 -21.13
CA GLY A 174 6.79 0.31 -22.39
C GLY A 174 6.33 -1.15 -22.20
N ALA A 175 5.82 -1.77 -23.26
CA ALA A 175 5.39 -3.17 -23.23
C ALA A 175 6.48 -4.16 -22.74
N THR A 176 7.76 -3.75 -22.79
CA THR A 176 8.92 -4.52 -22.32
C THR A 176 9.29 -4.29 -20.85
N ALA A 177 8.68 -3.33 -20.16
CA ALA A 177 8.99 -3.02 -18.76
C ALA A 177 8.18 -3.88 -17.78
N ASN A 178 8.82 -4.30 -16.68
CA ASN A 178 8.17 -5.07 -15.63
C ASN A 178 7.00 -4.28 -15.01
N ALA A 179 5.94 -4.96 -14.56
CA ALA A 179 4.82 -4.36 -13.83
C ALA A 179 5.27 -3.55 -12.60
N LEU A 180 6.36 -4.00 -11.96
CA LEU A 180 7.00 -3.31 -10.83
C LEU A 180 7.85 -2.11 -11.24
N GLN A 181 7.82 -1.67 -12.49
CA GLN A 181 8.60 -0.54 -12.99
C GLN A 181 7.73 0.57 -13.60
N ARG A 182 6.40 0.36 -13.68
CA ARG A 182 5.48 1.22 -14.41
C ARG A 182 4.34 1.72 -13.55
N GLY A 183 3.90 2.95 -13.79
CA GLY A 183 2.79 3.58 -13.08
C GLY A 183 3.20 4.68 -12.15
N LEU A 184 2.37 4.95 -11.14
CA LEU A 184 2.56 6.07 -10.23
C LEU A 184 3.42 5.64 -9.05
N TRP A 185 4.47 6.43 -8.81
CA TRP A 185 5.44 6.24 -7.74
C TRP A 185 5.54 7.49 -6.90
N THR A 186 5.92 7.32 -5.65
CA THR A 186 6.34 8.41 -4.77
C THR A 186 7.56 7.94 -3.95
N HIS A 187 7.93 8.69 -2.92
CA HIS A 187 9.07 8.41 -2.08
C HIS A 187 8.79 8.86 -0.65
N THR A 188 8.74 7.93 0.29
CA THR A 188 8.31 8.20 1.68
C THR A 188 9.21 9.19 2.42
N LYS A 189 10.48 9.32 2.01
CA LYS A 189 11.40 10.33 2.56
C LYS A 189 11.25 11.72 1.95
N ASN A 190 10.95 11.79 0.65
CA ASN A 190 11.04 13.06 -0.09
C ASN A 190 9.67 13.72 -0.23
N ALA A 191 8.61 12.93 -0.15
CA ALA A 191 7.22 13.36 -0.28
C ALA A 191 6.45 13.19 1.04
N LEU A 192 7.13 13.12 2.19
CA LEU A 192 6.51 12.79 3.49
C LEU A 192 5.32 13.69 3.84
N LYS A 193 5.36 14.97 3.43
CA LYS A 193 4.27 15.95 3.66
C LYS A 193 2.95 15.61 2.95
N TYR A 194 2.98 14.70 1.98
CA TYR A 194 1.81 14.17 1.28
C TYR A 194 1.34 12.83 1.84
N PHE A 195 1.86 12.43 3.00
CA PHE A 195 1.38 11.27 3.72
C PHE A 195 0.72 11.66 5.04
N GLU A 196 -0.27 10.87 5.43
CA GLU A 196 -0.82 10.85 6.77
C GLU A 196 -0.35 9.59 7.48
N SER A 197 0.16 9.75 8.70
CA SER A 197 0.57 8.62 9.53
C SER A 197 -0.60 8.15 10.35
N VAL A 198 -1.07 6.93 10.08
CA VAL A 198 -2.16 6.28 10.83
C VAL A 198 -1.68 5.89 12.23
N THR A 199 -0.37 5.72 12.39
CA THR A 199 0.28 5.37 13.66
C THR A 199 0.77 6.59 14.45
N GLU A 200 0.40 7.81 14.03
CA GLU A 200 0.83 9.08 14.64
C GLU A 200 2.38 9.22 14.74
N GLY A 201 3.10 8.58 13.82
CA GLY A 201 4.56 8.56 13.79
C GLY A 201 5.14 7.16 13.62
N TRP A 202 6.45 7.07 13.86
CA TRP A 202 7.17 5.81 13.82
C TRP A 202 6.96 5.02 15.11
N ILE A 203 6.64 3.74 14.97
CA ILE A 203 6.55 2.78 16.05
C ILE A 203 7.81 1.93 16.03
N ASP A 204 8.58 1.95 17.12
CA ASP A 204 9.71 1.04 17.28
C ASP A 204 9.20 -0.39 17.51
N TYR A 205 9.84 -1.36 16.87
CA TYR A 205 9.55 -2.77 17.07
C TYR A 205 10.80 -3.51 17.53
N SER A 206 10.64 -4.33 18.55
CA SER A 206 11.64 -5.33 18.94
C SER A 206 11.36 -6.66 18.25
N HIS A 207 12.39 -7.46 18.02
CA HIS A 207 12.20 -8.83 17.57
C HIS A 207 11.36 -9.63 18.58
N ASN A 208 10.21 -10.13 18.14
CA ASN A 208 9.42 -11.09 18.91
C ASN A 208 9.90 -12.51 18.60
N TYR A 209 10.99 -12.92 19.24
CA TYR A 209 11.56 -14.26 19.05
C TYR A 209 10.62 -15.39 19.52
N VAL A 210 9.64 -15.10 20.39
CA VAL A 210 8.62 -16.07 20.79
C VAL A 210 7.70 -16.38 19.61
N LEU A 211 7.23 -15.35 18.89
CA LEU A 211 6.44 -15.57 17.66
C LEU A 211 7.25 -16.33 16.60
N VAL A 212 8.53 -16.00 16.42
CA VAL A 212 9.42 -16.76 15.51
C VAL A 212 9.44 -18.25 15.88
N LYS A 213 9.62 -18.57 17.16
CA LYS A 213 9.58 -19.96 17.65
C LYS A 213 8.21 -20.60 17.46
N LEU A 214 7.13 -19.90 17.79
CA LEU A 214 5.76 -20.37 17.63
C LEU A 214 5.47 -20.76 16.18
N PHE A 215 5.79 -19.88 15.21
CA PHE A 215 5.64 -20.18 13.80
C PHE A 215 6.53 -21.34 13.37
N SER A 216 7.79 -21.38 13.80
CA SER A 216 8.72 -22.46 13.44
C SER A 216 8.20 -23.84 13.89
N HIS A 217 7.64 -23.93 15.09
CA HIS A 217 7.09 -25.16 15.64
C HIS A 217 5.73 -25.51 15.02
N ALA A 218 4.88 -24.51 14.78
CA ALA A 218 3.63 -24.69 14.07
C ALA A 218 3.86 -25.24 12.65
N LEU A 219 4.91 -24.84 11.94
CA LEU A 219 5.16 -25.34 10.58
C LEU A 219 5.49 -26.84 10.52
N ILE A 220 5.96 -27.43 11.62
CA ILE A 220 6.39 -28.85 11.68
C ILE A 220 5.48 -29.73 12.57
N SER A 221 4.48 -29.15 13.23
CA SER A 221 3.56 -29.91 14.10
C SER A 221 2.36 -30.49 13.34
N SER A 222 1.65 -31.42 13.98
CA SER A 222 0.43 -32.02 13.42
C SER A 222 -0.78 -31.08 13.52
N GLU A 223 -1.81 -31.33 12.70
CA GLU A 223 -3.08 -30.60 12.72
C GLU A 223 -3.75 -30.64 14.11
N VAL A 224 -3.66 -31.78 14.80
CA VAL A 224 -4.16 -31.92 16.18
C VAL A 224 -3.43 -30.97 17.13
N GLY A 225 -2.11 -30.83 16.98
CA GLY A 225 -1.31 -29.86 17.72
C GLY A 225 -1.72 -28.41 17.42
N HIS A 226 -1.94 -28.08 16.13
CA HIS A 226 -2.41 -26.76 15.73
C HIS A 226 -3.75 -26.39 16.35
N LYS A 227 -4.73 -27.30 16.33
CA LYS A 227 -6.07 -27.06 16.92
C LYS A 227 -5.98 -26.75 18.41
N LYS A 228 -5.17 -27.51 19.16
CA LYS A 228 -4.96 -27.26 20.60
C LYS A 228 -4.29 -25.92 20.85
N ALA A 229 -3.22 -25.61 20.11
CA ALA A 229 -2.54 -24.32 20.24
C ALA A 229 -3.48 -23.14 19.92
N LEU A 230 -4.32 -23.29 18.90
CA LEU A 230 -5.31 -22.27 18.52
C LEU A 230 -6.32 -22.00 19.64
N GLU A 231 -6.82 -23.02 20.33
CA GLU A 231 -7.76 -22.81 21.45
C GLU A 231 -7.11 -22.04 22.60
N ASN A 232 -5.84 -22.33 22.94
CA ASN A 232 -5.12 -21.57 23.97
C ASN A 232 -4.95 -20.09 23.58
N VAL A 233 -4.60 -19.82 22.31
CA VAL A 233 -4.47 -18.44 21.80
C VAL A 233 -5.83 -17.71 21.82
N LYS A 234 -6.93 -18.40 21.46
CA LYS A 234 -8.28 -17.82 21.53
C LYS A 234 -8.69 -17.46 22.96
N GLU A 235 -8.34 -18.29 23.95
CA GLU A 235 -8.63 -18.03 25.36
C GLU A 235 -7.86 -16.81 25.88
N ASP A 236 -6.59 -16.68 25.50
CA ASP A 236 -5.76 -15.50 25.81
C ASP A 236 -6.37 -14.22 25.21
N ILE A 237 -6.75 -14.24 23.92
CA ILE A 237 -7.42 -13.10 23.27
C ILE A 237 -8.70 -12.69 24.01
N LYS A 238 -9.54 -13.66 24.41
CA LYS A 238 -10.76 -13.37 25.18
C LYS A 238 -10.46 -12.72 26.52
N THR A 239 -9.36 -13.11 27.16
CA THR A 239 -8.92 -12.54 28.43
C THR A 239 -8.46 -11.10 28.25
N LEU A 240 -7.66 -10.82 27.21
CA LEU A 240 -7.19 -9.48 26.86
C LEU A 240 -8.34 -8.51 26.54
N LYS A 241 -9.39 -9.00 25.87
CA LYS A 241 -10.60 -8.20 25.60
C LYS A 241 -11.27 -7.73 26.88
N LYS A 242 -11.57 -8.68 27.77
CA LYS A 242 -12.15 -8.37 29.10
C LYS A 242 -11.32 -7.37 29.89
N SER A 243 -9.99 -7.50 29.89
CA SER A 243 -9.13 -6.55 30.62
C SER A 243 -9.09 -5.16 29.99
N SER A 244 -9.37 -5.04 28.69
CA SER A 244 -9.36 -3.78 27.95
C SER A 244 -10.73 -3.10 27.92
N GLY A 245 -11.75 -3.66 28.60
CA GLY A 245 -13.12 -3.15 28.57
C GLY A 245 -13.84 -3.39 27.23
N ILE A 246 -13.34 -4.34 26.45
CA ILE A 246 -13.79 -4.73 25.09
C ILE A 246 -14.53 -6.06 25.13
#